data_AF-A0A5N7ZBJ1-F1
#
_entry.id   AF-A0A5N7ZBJ1-F1
#
_cell.length_a   1.000
_cell.length_b   1.000
_cell.length_c   1.000
_cell.angle_alpha   90.00
_cell.angle_beta   90.00
_cell.angle_gamma   90.00
#
_symmetry.space_group_name_H-M   'P 1'
#
loop_
_entity.id
_entity.type
_entity.pdbx_description
1 polymer ?
#
loop_
_entity_poly.entity_id
_entity_poly.type
_entity_poly.pdbx_seq_one_letter_code
_entity_poly.pdbx_strand_id
1 'polypeptide(L)' 'TIGIQEFVKKLKPKCIQLIDLLFFKGYTQQEVSETLEIPLGTVKTQNRNCINELRNLLRV' A
#
# COMPACT_ATOMS: atom_id res chain seq x y z
N THR A 1 4.55 -21.88 1.71
CA THR A 1 5.07 -20.73 0.94
C THR A 1 4.74 -19.46 1.69
N ILE A 2 5.73 -18.63 2.02
CA ILE A 2 5.47 -17.35 2.70
C ILE A 2 4.75 -16.44 1.69
N GLY A 3 3.51 -16.05 1.98
CA GLY A 3 2.70 -15.21 1.09
C GLY A 3 3.12 -13.74 1.14
N ILE A 4 2.78 -12.98 0.10
CA ILE A 4 3.11 -11.56 -0.01
C ILE A 4 2.56 -10.72 1.17
N GLN A 5 1.45 -11.15 1.78
CA GLN A 5 0.89 -10.53 2.99
C GLN A 5 1.90 -10.46 4.15
N GLU A 6 2.75 -11.47 4.34
CA GLU A 6 3.74 -11.47 5.43
C GLU A 6 4.86 -10.45 5.19
N PHE A 7 5.13 -10.11 3.93
CA PHE A 7 6.06 -9.02 3.58
C PHE A 7 5.40 -7.65 3.73
N VAL A 8 4.12 -7.53 3.36
CA VAL A 8 3.36 -6.29 3.55
C VAL A 8 3.34 -5.90 5.02
N LYS A 9 3.14 -6.85 5.94
CA LYS A 9 3.18 -6.61 7.41
C LYS A 9 4.50 -6.03 7.94
N LYS A 10 5.60 -6.08 7.17
CA LYS A 10 6.90 -5.49 7.53
C LYS A 10 7.05 -4.04 7.09
N LEU A 11 6.11 -3.51 6.30
CA LEU A 11 6.12 -2.11 5.86
C LEU A 11 5.66 -1.18 6.98
N LYS A 12 5.86 0.13 6.78
CA LYS A 12 5.31 1.15 7.69
C LYS A 12 3.78 1.05 7.79
N PRO A 13 3.16 1.40 8.94
CA PRO A 13 1.72 1.30 9.13
C PRO A 13 0.87 1.96 8.02
N LYS A 14 1.29 3.13 7.54
CA LYS A 14 0.65 3.81 6.40
C LYS A 14 0.66 2.96 5.12
N CYS A 15 1.79 2.31 4.82
CA CYS A 15 1.91 1.44 3.65
C CYS A 15 1.10 0.16 3.79
N ILE A 16 1.05 -0.43 4.99
CA ILE A 16 0.19 -1.58 5.27
C ILE A 16 -1.26 -1.22 4.97
N GLN A 17 -1.75 -0.13 5.55
CA GLN A 17 -3.14 0.30 5.37
C GLN A 17 -3.47 0.62 3.91
N LEU A 18 -2.56 1.32 3.22
CA LEU A 18 -2.75 1.70 1.82
C LEU A 18 -2.78 0.48 0.89
N ILE A 19 -1.85 -0.46 1.07
CA ILE A 19 -1.77 -1.68 0.26
C ILE A 19 -2.95 -2.62 0.57
N ASP A 20 -3.37 -2.70 1.84
CA ASP A 20 -4.57 -3.44 2.26
C ASP A 20 -5.81 -2.97 1.51
N LEU A 21 -6.07 -1.66 1.52
CA LEU A 21 -7.21 -1.09 0.82
C LEU A 21 -7.13 -1.32 -0.69
N LEU A 22 -6.00 -0.99 -1.31
CA LEU A 22 -5.86 -1.04 -2.78
C LEU A 22 -5.83 -2.47 -3.34
N PHE A 23 -5.08 -3.38 -2.73
CA PHE A 23 -4.75 -4.68 -3.34
C PHE A 23 -5.45 -5.87 -2.68
N PHE A 24 -5.90 -5.75 -1.43
CA PHE A 24 -6.57 -6.84 -0.73
C PHE A 24 -8.08 -6.61 -0.58
N LYS A 25 -8.51 -5.34 -0.46
CA LYS A 25 -9.92 -4.97 -0.37
C LYS A 25 -10.51 -4.43 -1.68
N GLY A 26 -9.67 -4.20 -2.69
CA GLY A 26 -10.12 -3.79 -4.03
C GLY A 26 -10.61 -2.35 -4.15
N TYR A 27 -10.24 -1.47 -3.20
CA TYR A 27 -10.57 -0.05 -3.29
C TYR A 27 -9.84 0.60 -4.48
N THR A 28 -10.54 1.50 -5.15
CA THR A 28 -9.93 2.44 -6.08
C THR A 28 -9.10 3.49 -5.34
N GLN A 29 -8.18 4.15 -6.05
CA GLN A 29 -7.38 5.23 -5.46
C GLN A 29 -8.26 6.39 -4.96
N GLN A 30 -9.40 6.62 -5.59
CA GLN A 30 -10.38 7.64 -5.19
C GLN A 30 -11.04 7.27 -3.87
N GLU A 31 -11.54 6.04 -3.74
CA GLU A 31 -12.17 5.59 -2.49
C GLU A 31 -11.16 5.54 -1.34
N VAL A 32 -9.89 5.22 -1.60
CA VAL A 32 -8.82 5.31 -0.59
C VAL A 32 -8.55 6.76 -0.18
N SER A 33 -8.55 7.69 -1.14
CA SER A 33 -8.39 9.12 -0.88
C SER A 33 -9.48 9.62 0.07
N GLU A 34 -10.73 9.22 -0.17
CA GLU A 34 -11.88 9.55 0.66
C GLU A 34 -11.83 8.85 2.02
N THR A 35 -11.54 7.55 2.05
CA THR A 35 -11.49 6.73 3.27
C THR A 35 -10.41 7.19 4.24
N LEU A 36 -9.26 7.62 3.71
CA LEU A 36 -8.11 8.07 4.51
C LEU A 36 -8.06 9.59 4.67
N GLU A 37 -9.01 10.32 4.10
CA GLU A 37 -9.07 11.79 4.11
C GLU A 37 -7.74 12.46 3.67
N ILE A 38 -7.07 11.86 2.68
CA ILE A 38 -5.84 12.39 2.09
C ILE A 38 -6.03 12.70 0.61
N PRO A 39 -5.29 13.65 0.02
CA PRO A 39 -5.40 13.94 -1.41
C PRO A 39 -5.06 12.74 -2.30
N LEU A 40 -5.76 12.60 -3.42
CA LEU A 40 -5.52 11.53 -4.41
C LEU A 40 -4.06 11.53 -4.91
N GLY A 41 -3.44 12.69 -5.05
CA GLY A 41 -2.01 12.80 -5.38
C GLY A 41 -1.10 12.20 -4.30
N THR A 42 -1.45 12.37 -3.03
CA THR A 42 -0.76 11.75 -1.88
C THR A 42 -0.96 10.24 -1.88
N VAL A 43 -2.16 9.74 -2.19
CA VAL A 43 -2.42 8.29 -2.37
C VAL A 43 -1.47 7.71 -3.42
N LYS A 44 -1.41 8.32 -4.60
CA LYS A 44 -0.55 7.85 -5.71
C LYS A 44 0.93 7.85 -5.34
N THR A 45 1.41 8.92 -4.71
CA THR A 45 2.82 9.07 -4.33
C THR A 45 3.20 8.09 -3.23
N GLN A 46 2.37 7.95 -2.19
CA GLN A 46 2.60 6.97 -1.14
C GLN A 46 2.55 5.55 -1.68
N ASN A 47 1.59 5.22 -2.55
CA ASN A 47 1.51 3.90 -3.16
C ASN A 47 2.81 3.54 -3.90
N ARG A 48 3.33 4.46 -4.71
CA ARG A 48 4.63 4.25 -5.39
C ARG A 48 5.76 3.98 -4.40
N ASN A 49 5.84 4.76 -3.32
CA ASN A 49 6.88 4.58 -2.30
C ASN A 49 6.75 3.25 -1.56
N CYS A 50 5.53 2.88 -1.16
CA CYS A 50 5.23 1.63 -0.46
C CYS A 50 5.54 0.40 -1.32
N ILE A 51 5.21 0.44 -2.62
CA ILE A 51 5.54 -0.64 -3.55
C ILE A 51 7.05 -0.75 -3.76
N ASN A 52 7.78 0.38 -3.84
CA ASN A 52 9.24 0.34 -3.92
C ASN A 52 9.87 -0.25 -2.65
N GLU A 53 9.35 0.09 -1.47
CA GLU A 53 9.79 -0.50 -0.21
C GLU A 53 9.50 -2.01 -0.16
N LEU A 54 8.33 -2.43 -0.64
CA LEU A 54 7.98 -3.85 -0.76
C LEU A 54 8.90 -4.60 -1.73
N ARG A 55 9.24 -4.02 -2.88
CA ARG A 55 10.22 -4.59 -3.83
C ARG A 55 11.60 -4.74 -3.20
N ASN A 56 12.06 -3.73 -2.45
CA ASN A 56 13.32 -3.81 -1.72
C ASN A 56 13.33 -4.96 -0.70
N LEU A 57 12.22 -5.19 0.01
CA LEU A 57 12.08 -6.32 0.94
C LEU A 57 12.08 -7.67 0.23
N LEU A 58 11.46 -7.74 -0.95
CA LEU A 58 11.39 -8.94 -1.78
C LEU A 58 12.68 -9.20 -2.57
N ARG A 59 13.58 -8.20 -2.66
CA ARG A 59 14.79 -8.23 -3.49
C ARG A 59 14.50 -8.56 -4.96
N VAL A 60 13.45 -7.93 -5.51
CA VAL A 60 12.98 -8.08 -6.90
C VAL A 60 13.01 -6.78 -7.66
#